data_AF-A0A961T598-F1
#
_entry.id   AF-A0A961T598-F1
#
_cell.length_a   1.000
_cell.length_b   1.000
_cell.length_c   1.000
_cell.angle_alpha   90.00
_cell.angle_beta   90.00
_cell.angle_gamma   90.00
#
_symmetry.space_group_name_H-M   'P 1'
#
loop_
_entity.id
_entity.type
_entity.pdbx_description
1 polymer ?
#
loop_
_entity_poly.entity_id
_entity_poly.type
_entity_poly.pdbx_seq_one_letter_code
_entity_poly.pdbx_strand_id
1 'polypeptide(L)' 'MVDMSVDIAGLKLKNPVMPASGTFSEELAEVFDIECLGAHVTKTITRDLRSGNPTPRVCEVDGSMLNSIGIPSKG' A
#
# COMPACT_ATOMS: atom_id res chain seq x y z
N MET A 1 1.82 17.56 22.58
CA MET A 1 1.54 16.78 21.34
C MET A 1 0.84 15.51 21.78
N VAL A 2 -0.11 15.00 20.99
CA VAL A 2 -0.83 13.75 21.30
C VAL A 2 0.08 12.56 20.93
N ASP A 3 0.18 11.56 21.80
CA ASP A 3 0.84 10.29 21.48
C ASP A 3 -0.07 9.48 20.55
N MET A 4 0.47 9.14 19.38
CA MET A 4 -0.24 8.39 18.34
C MET A 4 0.17 6.91 18.30
N SER A 5 1.08 6.46 19.17
CA SER A 5 1.59 5.09 19.11
C SER A 5 0.51 4.03 19.35
N VAL A 6 0.63 2.90 18.66
CA VAL A 6 -0.33 1.78 18.74
C VAL A 6 0.38 0.43 18.83
N ASP A 7 -0.27 -0.54 19.44
CA ASP A 7 0.13 -1.95 19.44
C ASP A 7 -0.92 -2.77 18.67
N ILE A 8 -0.52 -3.37 17.56
CA ILE A 8 -1.39 -4.18 16.71
C ILE A 8 -0.79 -5.59 16.65
N ALA A 9 -1.46 -6.55 17.28
CA ALA A 9 -1.01 -7.95 17.32
C ALA A 9 0.45 -8.13 17.79
N GLY A 10 0.93 -7.30 18.73
CA GLY A 10 2.30 -7.32 19.25
C GLY A 10 3.29 -6.47 18.46
N LEU A 11 2.86 -5.83 17.36
CA LEU A 11 3.67 -4.90 16.59
C LEU A 11 3.46 -3.47 17.11
N LYS A 12 4.51 -2.89 17.68
CA LYS A 12 4.52 -1.50 18.13
C LYS A 12 4.79 -0.57 16.95
N LEU A 13 3.85 0.32 16.67
CA LEU A 13 3.94 1.34 15.62
C LEU A 13 3.99 2.72 16.24
N LYS A 14 4.78 3.62 15.66
CA LYS A 14 4.87 5.02 16.11
C LYS A 14 3.58 5.82 15.87
N ASN A 15 2.75 5.37 14.92
CA ASN A 15 1.40 5.88 14.65
C ASN A 15 0.58 4.85 13.85
N PRO A 16 -0.75 4.99 13.74
CA PRO A 16 -1.59 4.04 13.00
C PRO A 16 -1.64 4.30 11.48
N VAL A 17 -0.93 5.32 10.97
CA VAL A 17 -0.99 5.72 9.57
C VAL A 17 -0.03 4.87 8.75
N MET A 18 -0.56 4.13 7.78
CA MET A 18 0.21 3.35 6.84
C MET A 18 -0.50 3.32 5.47
N PRO A 19 0.24 3.29 4.35
CA PRO A 19 -0.37 3.14 3.04
C PRO A 19 -1.02 1.76 2.89
N ALA A 20 -2.11 1.68 2.12
CA ALA A 20 -2.73 0.41 1.79
C ALA A 20 -1.86 -0.41 0.82
N SER A 21 -1.97 -1.73 0.87
CA SER A 21 -1.25 -2.61 -0.04
C SER A 21 -1.55 -2.27 -1.50
N GLY A 22 -0.52 -2.13 -2.32
CA GLY A 22 -0.65 -1.87 -3.76
C GLY A 22 -0.99 -0.42 -4.12
N THR A 23 -1.08 0.50 -3.15
CA THR A 23 -1.28 1.94 -3.39
C THR A 23 -0.01 2.76 -3.12
N PHE A 24 1.11 2.10 -2.87
CA PHE A 24 2.36 2.72 -2.45
C PHE A 24 3.56 2.03 -3.11
N SER A 25 4.59 2.83 -3.39
CA SER A 25 5.90 2.41 -3.93
C SER A 25 6.98 3.07 -3.08
N GLU A 26 8.10 2.38 -2.88
CA GLU A 26 9.27 2.92 -2.17
C GLU A 26 9.83 4.17 -2.85
N GLU A 27 9.56 4.35 -4.15
CA GLU A 27 9.88 5.57 -4.93
C GLU A 27 9.26 6.85 -4.33
N LEU A 28 8.19 6.73 -3.53
CA LEU A 28 7.60 7.87 -2.83
C LEU A 28 8.51 8.45 -1.72
N ALA A 29 9.59 7.76 -1.35
CA ALA A 29 10.64 8.32 -0.51
C ALA A 29 11.35 9.53 -1.13
N GLU A 30 11.24 9.71 -2.45
CA GLU A 30 11.73 10.91 -3.14
C GLU A 30 10.79 12.12 -2.96
N VAL A 31 9.54 11.89 -2.50
CA VAL A 31 8.51 12.92 -2.35
C VAL A 31 8.34 13.34 -0.89
N PHE A 32 8.50 12.42 0.07
CA PHE A 32 8.42 12.72 1.50
C PHE A 32 9.20 11.72 2.36
N ASP A 33 9.43 12.09 3.63
CA ASP A 33 10.08 11.23 4.60
C ASP A 33 9.19 10.03 4.99
N ILE A 34 9.50 8.86 4.45
CA ILE A 34 8.79 7.61 4.74
C ILE A 34 8.93 7.17 6.20
N GLU A 35 9.96 7.63 6.92
CA GLU A 35 10.13 7.39 8.34
C GLU A 35 9.13 8.19 9.20
N CYS A 36 8.17 8.91 8.61
CA CYS A 36 6.99 9.40 9.32
C CYS A 36 5.85 8.36 9.42
N LEU A 37 5.81 7.35 8.55
CA LEU A 37 4.72 6.36 8.49
C LEU A 37 4.83 5.30 9.57
N GLY A 38 3.72 4.91 10.18
CA GLY A 38 3.69 3.84 11.19
C GLY A 38 4.23 2.52 10.66
N ALA A 39 3.89 2.17 9.42
CA ALA A 39 4.36 0.97 8.74
C ALA A 39 4.31 1.13 7.20
N HIS A 40 5.00 0.23 6.49
CA HIS A 40 4.83 0.02 5.05
C HIS A 40 4.13 -1.31 4.79
N VAL A 41 3.02 -1.28 4.06
CA VAL A 41 2.33 -2.48 3.60
C VAL A 41 2.75 -2.75 2.17
N THR A 42 3.54 -3.80 1.97
CA THR A 42 4.02 -4.19 0.63
C THR A 42 2.85 -4.60 -0.27
N LYS A 43 3.07 -4.55 -1.59
CA LYS A 43 2.11 -5.09 -2.55
C LYS A 43 1.91 -6.59 -2.29
N THR A 44 0.66 -7.04 -2.32
CA THR A 44 0.34 -8.47 -2.21
C THR A 44 1.15 -9.30 -3.20
N ILE A 45 1.83 -10.32 -2.69
CA ILE A 45 2.56 -11.32 -3.48
C ILE A 45 1.75 -12.62 -3.54
N THR A 46 1.95 -13.39 -4.60
CA THR A 46 1.34 -14.71 -4.79
C THR A 46 2.43 -15.70 -5.14
N ARG A 47 2.31 -16.94 -4.67
CA ARG A 47 3.30 -18.01 -4.90
C ARG A 47 3.73 -18.15 -6.36
N ASP A 48 2.77 -18.04 -7.28
CA ASP A 48 3.03 -18.16 -8.71
C ASP A 48 3.09 -16.79 -9.39
N LEU A 49 3.75 -16.75 -10.55
CA LEU A 49 3.77 -15.59 -11.44
C LEU A 49 2.35 -15.19 -11.86
N ARG A 50 2.04 -13.90 -11.71
CA ARG A 50 0.77 -13.30 -12.16
C ARG A 50 1.06 -12.03 -12.93
N SER A 51 0.54 -11.94 -14.15
CA SER A 51 0.61 -10.73 -14.99
C SER A 51 -0.41 -9.66 -14.59
N GLY A 52 -1.48 -10.05 -13.88
CA GLY A 52 -2.64 -9.20 -13.58
C GLY A 52 -3.72 -9.27 -14.66
N ASN A 53 -4.79 -8.49 -14.50
CA ASN A 53 -5.94 -8.51 -15.42
C ASN A 53 -5.60 -7.79 -16.75
N PRO A 54 -6.36 -7.95 -17.84
CA PRO A 54 -6.18 -7.13 -19.04
C PRO A 54 -6.35 -5.62 -18.75
N THR A 55 -5.74 -4.76 -19.57
CA THR A 55 -5.99 -3.31 -19.53
C THR A 55 -7.28 -2.96 -20.28
N PRO A 56 -7.96 -1.84 -19.94
CA PRO A 56 -7.67 -0.89 -18.85
C PRO A 56 -7.95 -1.47 -17.45
N ARG A 57 -7.09 -1.15 -16.48
CA ARG A 57 -7.16 -1.67 -15.10
C ARG A 57 -7.65 -0.66 -14.08
N VAL A 58 -7.81 0.60 -14.47
CA VAL A 58 -8.25 1.68 -13.59
C VAL A 58 -9.26 2.55 -14.33
N CYS A 59 -10.20 3.11 -13.59
CA CYS A 59 -11.21 4.03 -14.09
C CYS A 59 -11.53 5.06 -13.00
N GLU A 60 -11.57 6.34 -13.36
CA GLU A 60 -12.03 7.39 -12.46
C GLU A 60 -13.55 7.29 -12.26
N VAL A 61 -14.00 7.56 -11.05
CA VAL A 61 -15.41 7.72 -10.70
C VAL A 61 -15.56 8.97 -9.84
N ASP A 62 -16.78 9.47 -9.63
CA ASP A 62 -17.00 10.72 -8.91
C ASP A 62 -16.33 10.73 -7.52
N GLY A 63 -15.26 11.51 -7.39
CA GLY A 63 -14.46 11.63 -6.17
C GLY A 63 -13.59 10.41 -5.83
N SER A 64 -13.38 9.45 -6.74
CA SER A 64 -12.61 8.23 -6.45
C SER A 64 -12.08 7.52 -7.71
N MET A 65 -11.64 6.27 -7.55
CA MET A 65 -11.13 5.41 -8.61
C MET A 65 -11.56 3.96 -8.39
N LEU A 66 -12.01 3.30 -9.45
CA LEU A 66 -12.14 1.85 -9.53
C LEU A 66 -10.84 1.23 -10.05
N ASN A 67 -10.44 0.10 -9.48
CA ASN A 67 -9.30 -0.67 -9.97
C ASN A 67 -9.60 -2.16 -10.10
N SER A 68 -8.98 -2.78 -11.09
CA SER A 68 -9.01 -4.22 -11.37
C SER A 68 -7.61 -4.65 -11.79
N ILE A 69 -6.61 -4.49 -10.90
CA ILE A 69 -5.20 -4.72 -11.24
C ILE A 69 -4.90 -6.22 -11.47
N GLY A 70 -5.59 -7.10 -10.76
CA GLY A 70 -5.43 -8.57 -10.86
C GLY A 70 -4.24 -9.16 -10.11
N ILE A 71 -3.67 -8.41 -9.17
CA ILE A 71 -2.51 -8.76 -8.32
C ILE A 71 -1.32 -9.26 -9.18
N PRO A 72 -0.66 -8.37 -9.95
CA PRO A 72 0.58 -8.72 -10.63
C PRO A 72 1.66 -9.02 -9.59
N SER A 73 2.23 -10.20 -9.67
CA SER A 73 3.23 -10.72 -8.73
C SER A 73 4.28 -11.53 -9.48
N LYS A 74 5.51 -11.50 -8.97
CA LYS A 74 6.67 -12.19 -9.56
C LYS A 74 6.91 -13.59 -8.98
N GLY A 75 6.03 -14.07 -8.10
CA GLY A 75 6.35 -15.14 -7.16
C GLY A 75 6.89 -14.53 -5.87
#